data_AF-A0A9N9IBA8-F1
#
_entry.id   AF-A0A9N9IBA8-F1
#
_cell.length_a   1.000
_cell.length_b   1.000
_cell.length_c   1.000
_cell.angle_alpha   90.00
_cell.angle_beta   90.00
_cell.angle_gamma   90.00
#
_symmetry.space_group_name_H-M   'P 1'
#
loop_
_entity.id
_entity.type
_entity.pdbx_description
1 polymer ?
#
loop_
_entity_poly.entity_id
_entity_poly.type
_entity_poly.pdbx_seq_one_letter_code
_entity_poly.pdbx_strand_id
1 'polypeptide(L)'
;MDSSFVPMNSAKFIVPHVLQEDSFDCGLACVCMILKALGFVNLNLWEVRNKVIVSSIWTIDLAFLLRNYLPELDFTFYTAYAGARVQYKNDKFYRSSFDEDENRVNRLFSIAKNSNIKVIRMVLPLEDFKRFLSNSRFAIIALVNAKLLDCQRCQEARRICCVPLCNNIDSLVDTLRGHDYV
;
A
#
# COMPACT_ATOMS: atom_id res chain seq x y z
N MET A 1 -1.47 12.04 -28.14
CA MET A 1 -0.05 11.74 -27.88
C MET A 1 0.00 10.33 -27.39
N ASP A 2 0.71 9.51 -28.13
CA ASP A 2 0.56 8.06 -28.24
C ASP A 2 1.25 7.35 -27.06
N SER A 3 0.48 6.74 -26.16
CA SER A 3 1.00 5.85 -25.11
C SER A 3 0.95 4.42 -25.62
N SER A 4 1.89 4.07 -26.50
CA SER A 4 1.97 2.72 -27.05
C SER A 4 2.41 1.74 -25.96
N PHE A 5 1.46 0.91 -25.53
CA PHE A 5 1.71 -0.24 -24.67
C PHE A 5 2.60 -1.24 -25.43
N VAL A 6 3.82 -1.44 -24.94
CA VAL A 6 4.76 -2.44 -25.50
C VAL A 6 4.64 -3.72 -24.66
N PRO A 7 4.23 -4.87 -25.24
CA PRO A 7 4.17 -6.12 -24.50
C PRO A 7 5.59 -6.60 -24.18
N MET A 8 5.90 -6.75 -22.89
CA MET A 8 7.25 -7.06 -22.44
C MET A 8 7.51 -8.58 -22.47
N ASN A 9 8.42 -9.01 -23.35
CA ASN A 9 8.95 -10.38 -23.42
C ASN A 9 9.68 -10.75 -22.11
N SER A 10 9.32 -11.91 -21.53
CA SER A 10 10.06 -12.85 -20.64
C SER A 10 11.22 -12.37 -19.74
N ALA A 11 11.34 -11.08 -19.46
CA ALA A 11 12.25 -10.51 -18.49
C ALA A 11 11.63 -10.65 -17.10
N LYS A 12 12.45 -11.01 -16.11
CA LYS A 12 12.09 -11.05 -14.70
C LYS A 12 11.36 -9.74 -14.35
N PHE A 13 10.10 -9.83 -13.93
CA PHE A 13 9.26 -8.67 -13.64
C PHE A 13 9.81 -7.96 -12.40
N ILE A 14 10.67 -6.96 -12.60
CA ILE A 14 11.27 -6.19 -11.51
C ILE A 14 10.39 -4.97 -11.28
N VAL A 15 9.75 -4.92 -10.11
CA VAL A 15 9.08 -3.72 -9.63
C VAL A 15 10.16 -2.80 -9.05
N PRO A 16 10.43 -1.63 -9.66
CA PRO A 16 11.44 -0.72 -9.14
C PRO A 16 10.98 -0.15 -7.80
N HIS A 17 11.92 0.13 -6.89
CA HIS A 17 11.60 0.78 -5.64
C HIS A 17 11.51 2.30 -5.82
N VAL A 18 10.44 2.90 -5.31
CA VAL A 18 10.26 4.36 -5.21
C VAL A 18 10.12 4.71 -3.74
N LEU A 19 10.98 5.59 -3.24
CA LEU A 19 10.88 6.09 -1.87
C LEU A 19 9.70 7.05 -1.77
N GLN A 20 8.95 6.94 -0.67
CA GLN A 20 7.94 7.92 -0.30
C GLN A 20 8.62 9.26 0.04
N GLU A 21 7.98 10.38 -0.26
CA GLU A 21 8.52 11.73 0.00
C GLU A 21 7.89 12.38 1.23
N ASP A 22 6.69 11.94 1.63
CA ASP A 22 5.93 12.47 2.77
C ASP A 22 5.46 11.36 3.71
N SER A 23 4.81 11.70 4.83
CA SER A 23 4.31 10.69 5.79
C SER A 23 3.05 9.94 5.33
N PHE A 24 2.41 10.38 4.24
CA PHE A 24 1.09 9.90 3.82
C PHE A 24 1.05 9.30 2.39
N ASP A 25 2.15 9.42 1.64
CA ASP A 25 2.21 9.07 0.21
C ASP A 25 2.81 7.69 -0.04
N CYS A 26 3.05 6.88 0.98
CA CYS A 26 3.59 5.52 0.83
C CYS A 26 2.75 4.65 -0.12
N GLY A 27 1.42 4.81 -0.08
CA GLY A 27 0.51 4.16 -1.04
C GLY A 27 0.66 4.67 -2.47
N LEU A 28 0.93 5.96 -2.65
CA LEU A 28 1.18 6.57 -3.96
C LEU A 28 2.54 6.13 -4.52
N ALA A 29 3.55 5.99 -3.67
CA ALA A 29 4.83 5.39 -4.01
C ALA A 29 4.62 3.95 -4.53
N CYS A 30 3.82 3.13 -3.85
CA CYS A 30 3.44 1.79 -4.33
C CYS A 30 2.78 1.82 -5.72
N VAL A 31 1.84 2.73 -5.96
CA VAL A 31 1.23 2.89 -7.29
C VAL A 31 2.28 3.30 -8.33
N CYS A 32 3.16 4.25 -8.00
CA CYS A 32 4.24 4.67 -8.88
C CYS A 32 5.16 3.49 -9.25
N MET A 33 5.54 2.66 -8.28
CA MET A 33 6.34 1.45 -8.50
C MET A 33 5.67 0.50 -9.51
N ILE A 34 4.36 0.24 -9.36
CA ILE A 34 3.60 -0.62 -10.28
C ILE A 34 3.50 0.00 -11.68
N LEU A 35 3.19 1.30 -11.78
CA LEU A 35 3.10 1.99 -13.07
C LEU A 35 4.44 1.95 -13.82
N LYS A 36 5.56 2.21 -13.13
CA LYS A 36 6.89 2.10 -13.72
C LYS A 36 7.18 0.68 -14.22
N ALA A 37 6.81 -0.35 -13.45
CA ALA A 37 6.97 -1.75 -13.85
C ALA A 37 6.13 -2.12 -15.08
N LEU A 38 5.01 -1.42 -15.32
CA LEU A 38 4.10 -1.61 -16.44
C LEU A 38 4.40 -0.69 -17.65
N GLY A 39 5.54 -0.01 -17.66
CA GLY A 39 6.02 0.76 -18.82
C GLY A 39 5.97 2.28 -18.66
N PHE A 40 5.45 2.82 -17.56
CA PHE A 40 5.50 4.26 -17.26
C PHE A 40 6.87 4.67 -16.71
N VAL A 41 7.95 4.37 -17.43
CA VAL A 41 9.34 4.41 -16.93
C VAL A 41 9.77 5.79 -16.42
N ASN A 42 9.27 6.87 -17.02
CA ASN A 42 9.61 8.25 -16.66
C ASN A 42 8.69 8.87 -15.60
N LEU A 43 7.62 8.18 -15.21
CA LEU A 43 6.69 8.68 -14.19
C LEU A 43 7.41 8.77 -12.84
N ASN A 44 7.29 9.91 -12.17
CA ASN A 44 7.81 10.12 -10.82
C ASN A 44 6.67 10.25 -9.79
N LEU A 45 7.03 10.23 -8.50
CA LEU A 45 6.06 10.26 -7.41
C LEU A 45 5.28 11.58 -7.37
N TRP A 46 5.93 12.70 -7.65
CA TRP A 46 5.30 14.02 -7.70
C TRP A 46 4.16 14.09 -8.74
N GLU A 47 4.35 13.50 -9.92
CA GLU A 47 3.30 13.42 -10.95
C GLU A 47 2.09 12.60 -10.49
N VAL A 48 2.33 11.47 -9.81
CA VAL A 48 1.27 10.63 -9.23
C VAL A 48 0.55 11.39 -8.11
N ARG A 49 1.31 12.08 -7.24
CA ARG A 49 0.79 12.87 -6.13
C ARG A 49 -0.11 14.01 -6.59
N ASN A 50 0.23 14.67 -7.69
CA ASN A 50 -0.57 15.74 -8.28
C ASN A 50 -1.90 15.28 -8.88
N LYS A 51 -2.08 13.98 -9.13
CA LYS A 51 -3.37 13.43 -9.55
C LYS A 51 -4.33 13.21 -8.39
N VAL A 52 -3.87 13.30 -7.15
CA VAL A 52 -4.69 13.09 -5.95
C VAL A 52 -4.78 14.38 -5.15
N ILE A 53 -6.00 14.84 -4.93
CA ILE A 53 -6.26 16.13 -4.26
C ILE A 53 -6.05 16.03 -2.74
N VAL A 54 -6.37 14.88 -2.16
CA VAL A 54 -6.32 14.65 -0.71
C VAL A 54 -4.93 14.19 -0.25
N SER A 55 -4.57 14.50 1.00
CA SER A 55 -3.40 13.95 1.68
C SER A 55 -3.74 12.76 2.60
N SER A 56 -5.01 12.58 2.98
CA SER A 56 -5.47 11.37 3.68
C SER A 56 -5.80 10.26 2.68
N ILE A 57 -4.77 9.54 2.24
CA ILE A 57 -4.88 8.51 1.21
C ILE A 57 -5.36 7.19 1.82
N TRP A 58 -6.44 6.64 1.29
CA TRP A 58 -6.95 5.31 1.62
C TRP A 58 -6.69 4.33 0.47
N THR A 59 -6.64 3.02 0.76
CA THR A 59 -6.35 2.02 -0.27
C THR A 59 -7.35 2.04 -1.44
N ILE A 60 -8.61 2.42 -1.20
CA ILE A 60 -9.58 2.59 -2.28
C ILE A 60 -9.21 3.75 -3.22
N ASP A 61 -8.61 4.84 -2.72
CA ASP A 61 -8.12 5.94 -3.57
C ASP A 61 -7.05 5.43 -4.54
N LEU A 62 -6.15 4.56 -4.05
CA LEU A 62 -5.12 3.93 -4.89
C LEU A 62 -5.73 3.06 -5.99
N ALA A 63 -6.82 2.35 -5.71
CA ALA A 63 -7.51 1.55 -6.71
C ALA A 63 -8.13 2.42 -7.82
N PHE A 64 -8.74 3.56 -7.46
CA PHE A 64 -9.23 4.52 -8.45
C PHE A 64 -8.10 5.16 -9.23
N LEU A 65 -6.99 5.52 -8.57
CA LEU A 65 -5.81 6.05 -9.23
C LEU A 65 -5.23 5.05 -10.24
N LEU A 66 -5.06 3.79 -9.86
CA LEU A 66 -4.59 2.71 -10.75
C LEU A 66 -5.53 2.54 -11.94
N ARG A 67 -6.85 2.48 -11.72
CA ARG A 67 -7.83 2.36 -12.80
C ARG A 67 -7.79 3.54 -13.76
N ASN A 68 -7.55 4.77 -13.28
CA ASN A 68 -7.43 5.95 -14.13
C ASN A 68 -6.19 5.89 -15.04
N TYR A 69 -5.06 5.40 -14.53
CA TYR A 69 -3.85 5.22 -15.34
C TYR A 69 -3.91 4.00 -16.25
N LEU A 70 -4.60 2.95 -15.82
CA LEU A 70 -4.65 1.65 -16.48
C LEU A 70 -6.12 1.21 -16.68
N PRO A 71 -6.88 1.82 -17.61
CA PRO A 71 -8.30 1.52 -17.80
C PRO A 71 -8.59 0.05 -18.10
N GLU A 72 -7.64 -0.66 -18.71
CA GLU A 72 -7.79 -2.05 -19.16
C GLU A 72 -7.15 -3.08 -18.23
N LEU A 73 -6.39 -2.67 -17.21
CA LEU A 73 -5.71 -3.61 -16.32
C LEU A 73 -6.73 -4.43 -15.52
N ASP A 74 -6.64 -5.75 -15.58
CA ASP A 74 -7.37 -6.61 -14.66
C ASP A 74 -6.65 -6.65 -13.31
N PHE A 75 -7.27 -6.06 -12.29
CA PHE A 75 -6.81 -6.14 -10.92
C PHE A 75 -7.99 -6.34 -9.97
N THR A 76 -7.72 -6.98 -8.84
CA THR A 76 -8.72 -7.22 -7.79
C THR A 76 -8.28 -6.56 -6.50
N PHE A 77 -9.17 -5.75 -5.90
CA PHE A 77 -8.99 -5.19 -4.57
C PHE A 77 -9.65 -6.09 -3.52
N TYR A 78 -8.84 -6.85 -2.80
CA TYR A 78 -9.27 -7.62 -1.63
C TYR A 78 -9.24 -6.76 -0.37
N THR A 79 -10.31 -6.81 0.42
CA THR A 79 -10.38 -6.14 1.72
C THR A 79 -11.22 -6.92 2.73
N ALA A 80 -10.84 -6.89 4.00
CA ALA A 80 -11.68 -7.42 5.08
C ALA A 80 -12.97 -6.60 5.27
N TYR A 81 -12.98 -5.33 4.86
CA TYR A 81 -14.11 -4.41 5.04
C TYR A 81 -14.14 -3.35 3.95
N ALA A 82 -15.32 -3.12 3.37
CA ALA A 82 -15.50 -2.04 2.41
C ALA A 82 -16.11 -0.84 3.13
N GLY A 83 -15.38 0.26 3.15
CA GLY A 83 -15.73 1.52 3.82
C GLY A 83 -14.69 1.95 4.85
N ALA A 84 -14.90 3.12 5.43
CA ALA A 84 -14.19 3.53 6.64
C ALA A 84 -14.79 2.80 7.86
N ARG A 85 -13.94 2.28 8.75
CA ARG A 85 -14.40 1.67 10.01
C ARG A 85 -14.39 2.73 11.10
N VAL A 86 -15.55 3.03 11.67
CA VAL A 86 -15.71 3.98 12.79
C VAL A 86 -14.82 3.66 14.00
N GLN A 87 -14.44 2.39 14.17
CA GLN A 87 -13.54 1.94 15.24
C GLN A 87 -12.16 2.63 15.20
N TYR A 88 -11.71 3.04 14.00
CA TYR A 88 -10.43 3.74 13.83
C TYR A 88 -10.56 5.27 13.91
N LYS A 89 -11.75 5.81 14.20
CA LYS A 89 -11.98 7.27 14.28
C LYS A 89 -11.04 7.97 15.26
N ASN A 90 -10.65 7.28 16.33
CA ASN A 90 -9.80 7.85 17.38
C ASN A 90 -8.31 7.59 17.17
N ASP A 91 -7.92 6.81 16.17
CA ASP A 91 -6.52 6.54 15.88
C ASP A 91 -5.82 7.81 15.42
N LYS A 92 -4.59 8.02 15.91
CA LYS A 92 -3.80 9.23 15.64
C LYS A 92 -3.71 9.57 14.15
N PHE A 93 -3.67 8.56 13.30
CA PHE A 93 -3.58 8.72 11.85
C PHE A 93 -4.88 9.25 11.21
N TYR A 94 -6.05 8.81 11.66
CA TYR A 94 -7.34 9.16 11.04
C TYR A 94 -8.08 10.30 11.72
N ARG A 95 -7.79 10.56 13.00
CA ARG A 95 -8.61 11.42 13.86
C ARG A 95 -8.88 12.82 13.33
N SER A 96 -7.93 13.43 12.62
CA SER A 96 -8.05 14.81 12.14
C SER A 96 -9.01 14.99 10.96
N SER A 97 -9.23 13.94 10.16
CA SER A 97 -9.99 14.01 8.90
C SER A 97 -11.06 12.93 8.76
N PHE A 98 -11.31 12.13 9.80
CA PHE A 98 -12.15 10.93 9.72
C PHE A 98 -13.54 11.20 9.15
N ASP A 99 -14.22 12.27 9.57
CA ASP A 99 -15.62 12.52 9.16
C ASP A 99 -15.71 12.88 7.67
N GLU A 100 -14.73 13.62 7.12
CA GLU A 100 -14.64 13.90 5.69
C GLU A 100 -14.21 12.65 4.90
N ASP A 101 -13.23 11.91 5.43
CA ASP A 101 -12.71 10.68 4.84
C ASP A 101 -13.78 9.59 4.79
N GLU A 102 -14.58 9.43 5.84
CA GLU A 102 -15.63 8.42 5.91
C GLU A 102 -16.63 8.59 4.77
N ASN A 103 -17.14 9.80 4.59
CA ASN A 103 -18.09 10.12 3.52
C ASN A 103 -17.49 9.83 2.13
N ARG A 104 -16.25 10.29 1.89
CA ARG A 104 -15.54 10.09 0.63
C ARG A 104 -15.24 8.61 0.36
N VAL A 105 -14.65 7.90 1.32
CA VAL A 105 -14.26 6.49 1.21
C VAL A 105 -15.49 5.62 0.99
N ASN A 106 -16.56 5.83 1.76
CA ASN A 106 -17.81 5.08 1.58
C ASN A 106 -18.43 5.33 0.19
N ARG A 107 -18.38 6.57 -0.30
CA ARG A 107 -18.79 6.90 -1.68
C ARG A 107 -17.92 6.20 -2.73
N LEU A 108 -16.59 6.15 -2.56
CA LEU A 108 -15.71 5.47 -3.50
C LEU A 108 -16.02 3.96 -3.56
N PHE A 109 -16.26 3.33 -2.42
CA PHE A 109 -16.70 1.93 -2.40
C PHE A 109 -18.07 1.72 -3.08
N SER A 110 -19.02 2.66 -2.94
CA SER A 110 -20.34 2.54 -3.55
C SER A 110 -20.30 2.66 -5.08
N ILE A 111 -19.38 3.45 -5.63
CA ILE A 111 -19.23 3.63 -7.09
C ILE A 111 -18.17 2.72 -7.73
N ALA A 112 -17.36 2.00 -6.93
CA ALA A 112 -16.24 1.18 -7.43
C ALA A 112 -16.62 0.23 -8.56
N LYS A 113 -17.75 -0.49 -8.43
CA LYS A 113 -18.23 -1.41 -9.47
C LYS A 113 -18.52 -0.69 -10.79
N ASN A 114 -19.17 0.47 -10.73
CA ASN A 114 -19.51 1.29 -11.89
C ASN A 114 -18.26 1.92 -12.52
N SER A 115 -17.17 2.03 -11.76
CA SER A 115 -15.86 2.47 -12.22
C SER A 115 -14.93 1.32 -12.63
N ASN A 116 -15.46 0.11 -12.89
CA ASN A 116 -14.67 -1.08 -13.27
C ASN A 116 -13.59 -1.48 -12.25
N ILE A 117 -13.84 -1.26 -10.96
CA ILE A 117 -12.97 -1.69 -9.87
C ILE A 117 -13.62 -2.87 -9.16
N LYS A 118 -12.98 -4.04 -9.27
CA LYS A 118 -13.46 -5.26 -8.63
C LYS A 118 -13.02 -5.29 -7.17
N VAL A 119 -13.97 -5.05 -6.27
CA VAL A 119 -13.76 -5.16 -4.81
C VAL A 119 -14.29 -6.50 -4.32
N ILE A 120 -13.44 -7.28 -3.65
CA ILE A 120 -13.82 -8.54 -2.98
C ILE A 120 -13.67 -8.37 -1.47
N ARG A 121 -14.77 -8.55 -0.74
CA ARG A 121 -14.79 -8.53 0.73
C ARG A 121 -14.30 -9.87 1.29
N MET A 122 -12.98 -10.03 1.38
CA MET A 122 -12.30 -11.22 1.89
C MET A 122 -10.88 -10.85 2.34
N VAL A 123 -10.40 -11.50 3.41
CA VAL A 123 -8.97 -11.52 3.75
C VAL A 123 -8.31 -12.60 2.89
N LEU A 124 -7.41 -12.18 2.00
CA LEU A 124 -6.70 -13.11 1.13
C LEU A 124 -5.66 -13.90 1.96
N PRO A 125 -5.72 -15.25 2.00
CA PRO A 125 -4.76 -16.07 2.71
C PRO A 125 -3.33 -15.92 2.18
N LEU A 126 -2.33 -16.09 3.04
CA LEU A 126 -0.92 -16.01 2.65
C LEU A 126 -0.53 -17.00 1.54
N GLU A 127 -1.14 -18.18 1.51
CA GLU A 127 -0.88 -19.15 0.44
C GLU A 127 -1.32 -18.65 -0.94
N ASP A 128 -2.37 -17.82 -1.00
CA ASP A 128 -2.77 -17.17 -2.24
C ASP A 128 -1.78 -16.09 -2.67
N PHE A 129 -1.20 -15.33 -1.74
CA PHE A 129 -0.11 -14.40 -2.04
C PHE A 129 1.06 -15.15 -2.68
N LYS A 130 1.52 -16.24 -2.06
CA LYS A 130 2.63 -17.06 -2.58
C LYS A 130 2.30 -17.61 -3.97
N ARG A 131 1.08 -18.13 -4.16
CA ARG A 131 0.63 -18.65 -5.46
C ARG A 131 0.62 -17.58 -6.55
N PHE A 132 0.14 -16.37 -6.23
CA PHE A 132 0.14 -15.26 -7.17
C PHE A 132 1.55 -14.79 -7.52
N LEU A 133 2.45 -14.67 -6.54
CA LEU A 133 3.81 -14.20 -6.78
C LEU A 133 4.68 -15.26 -7.51
N SER A 134 4.41 -16.55 -7.32
CA SER A 134 5.21 -17.64 -7.91
C SER A 134 5.14 -17.68 -9.44
N ASN A 135 4.05 -17.21 -10.03
CA ASN A 135 3.87 -17.26 -11.49
C ASN A 135 4.48 -16.06 -12.24
N SER A 136 5.09 -15.10 -11.53
CA SER A 136 5.71 -13.88 -12.11
C SER A 136 4.78 -13.02 -12.99
N ARG A 137 3.46 -13.20 -12.90
CA ARG A 137 2.45 -12.43 -13.66
C ARG A 137 1.72 -11.40 -12.81
N PHE A 138 1.79 -11.54 -11.49
CA PHE A 138 1.11 -10.64 -10.55
C PHE A 138 2.10 -9.82 -9.75
N ALA A 139 1.72 -8.57 -9.50
CA ALA A 139 2.29 -7.75 -8.45
C ALA A 139 1.21 -7.50 -7.39
N ILE A 140 1.62 -7.36 -6.13
CA ILE A 140 0.71 -7.16 -5.00
C ILE A 140 1.11 -5.90 -4.26
N ILE A 141 0.15 -4.98 -4.08
CA ILE A 141 0.24 -3.91 -3.10
C ILE A 141 -0.48 -4.40 -1.84
N ALA A 142 0.25 -4.51 -0.74
CA ALA A 142 -0.28 -4.98 0.53
C ALA A 142 -0.17 -3.90 1.60
N LEU A 143 -1.27 -3.61 2.29
CA LEU A 143 -1.22 -2.83 3.52
C LEU A 143 -0.71 -3.74 4.64
N VAL A 144 0.38 -3.32 5.30
CA VAL A 144 1.03 -4.09 6.36
C VAL A 144 1.10 -3.28 7.65
N ASN A 145 1.04 -3.97 8.78
CA ASN A 145 1.33 -3.34 10.06
C ASN A 145 2.84 -3.35 10.28
N ALA A 146 3.49 -2.20 10.11
CA ALA A 146 4.94 -2.06 10.24
C ALA A 146 5.49 -2.53 11.61
N LYS A 147 4.67 -2.49 12.67
CA LYS A 147 5.08 -2.96 14.02
C LYS A 147 5.23 -4.48 14.11
N LEU A 148 4.61 -5.21 13.18
CA LEU A 148 4.67 -6.67 13.11
C LEU A 148 5.72 -7.16 12.10
N LEU A 149 6.37 -6.23 11.40
CA LEU A 149 7.41 -6.59 10.43
C LEU A 149 8.73 -6.82 11.15
N ASP A 150 9.32 -7.98 10.89
CA ASP A 150 10.65 -8.32 11.36
C ASP A 150 11.63 -8.44 10.19
N CYS A 151 12.76 -7.76 10.29
CA CYS A 151 13.81 -7.78 9.28
C CYS A 151 15.06 -8.43 9.86
N GLN A 152 15.31 -9.68 9.45
CA GLN A 152 16.50 -10.44 9.86
C GLN A 152 17.80 -9.69 9.60
N ARG A 153 17.91 -8.98 8.46
CA ARG A 153 19.08 -8.16 8.14
C ARG A 153 19.25 -6.97 9.09
N CYS A 154 18.15 -6.34 9.52
CA CYS A 154 18.21 -5.28 10.53
C CYS A 154 18.61 -5.83 11.90
N GLN A 155 18.13 -7.04 12.26
CA GLN A 155 18.54 -7.70 13.50
C GLN A 155 20.03 -8.05 13.49
N GLU A 156 20.53 -8.60 12.39
CA GLU A 156 21.96 -8.88 12.19
C GLU A 156 22.79 -7.60 12.26
N ALA A 157 22.37 -6.52 11.62
CA ALA A 157 23.04 -5.23 11.69
C ALA A 157 23.07 -4.65 13.11
N ARG A 158 21.99 -4.81 13.91
CA ARG A 158 21.97 -4.44 15.33
C ARG A 158 22.93 -5.27 16.17
N ARG A 159 23.11 -6.56 15.84
CA ARG A 159 24.10 -7.43 16.50
C ARG A 159 25.54 -7.04 16.17
N ILE A 160 25.79 -6.48 15.00
CA ILE A 160 27.10 -5.98 14.56
C ILE A 160 27.41 -4.59 15.16
N CYS A 161 26.40 -3.84 15.60
CA CYS A 161 26.55 -2.51 16.20
C CYS A 161 27.00 -2.60 17.67
N CYS A 162 28.29 -2.83 17.91
CA CYS A 162 28.91 -2.86 19.24
C CYS A 162 29.20 -1.45 19.81
N VAL A 163 28.18 -0.59 19.97
CA VAL A 163 28.32 0.62 20.81
C VAL A 163 27.19 0.62 21.86
N PRO A 164 27.49 0.47 23.16
CA PRO A 164 26.47 0.24 24.20
C PRO A 164 25.61 1.45 24.59
N LEU A 165 25.63 2.56 23.86
CA LEU A 165 25.06 3.84 24.32
C LEU A 165 23.63 4.14 23.82
N CYS A 166 23.02 3.30 22.98
CA CYS A 166 21.75 3.67 22.32
C CYS A 166 20.49 2.89 22.76
N ASN A 167 20.55 1.98 23.74
CA ASN A 167 19.44 1.02 23.99
C ASN A 167 18.59 1.23 25.24
N ASN A 168 18.69 2.37 25.94
CA ASN A 168 18.08 2.47 27.28
C ASN A 168 16.74 3.22 27.39
N ILE A 169 15.97 3.38 26.31
CA ILE A 169 14.63 4.01 26.41
C ILE A 169 13.52 3.12 25.81
N ASP A 170 13.74 2.46 24.69
CA ASP A 170 12.63 1.77 23.98
C ASP A 170 12.22 0.43 24.62
N SER A 171 13.15 -0.33 25.22
CA SER A 171 12.84 -1.67 25.76
C SER A 171 11.92 -1.66 26.99
N LEU A 172 11.90 -0.55 27.74
CA LEU A 172 11.07 -0.37 28.93
C LEU A 172 9.60 -0.10 28.58
N VAL A 173 9.34 0.46 27.39
CA VAL A 173 7.98 0.80 26.95
C VAL A 173 7.28 -0.41 26.33
N ASP A 174 8.01 -1.27 25.62
CA ASP A 174 7.44 -2.45 24.95
C ASP A 174 7.04 -3.56 25.93
N THR A 175 7.72 -3.67 27.08
CA THR A 175 7.39 -4.67 28.12
C THR A 175 6.07 -4.36 28.84
N LEU A 176 5.57 -3.11 28.76
CA LEU A 176 4.37 -2.67 29.46
C LEU A 176 3.07 -2.82 28.66
N ARG A 177 3.13 -3.16 27.37
CA ARG A 177 1.93 -3.27 26.52
C ARG A 177 1.71 -4.71 26.10
N GLY A 178 1.22 -5.50 27.06
CA GLY A 178 0.63 -6.80 26.78
C GLY A 178 -0.49 -6.65 25.74
N HIS A 179 -0.35 -7.35 24.63
CA HIS A 179 -1.39 -7.46 23.62
C HIS A 179 -1.48 -8.89 23.13
N ASP A 180 -2.51 -9.59 23.64
CA ASP A 180 -3.27 -10.52 22.83
C ASP A 180 -3.84 -9.77 21.62
N TYR A 181 -3.71 -10.32 20.41
CA TYR A 181 -4.78 -11.04 19.72
C TYR A 181 -4.33 -11.42 18.29
N VAL A 182 -4.88 -12.56 17.88
CA VAL A 182 -4.82 -13.27 16.59
C VAL A 182 -5.36 -12.42 15.43
#